data_AF-A0AAW3WYZ9-F1
#
_entry.id   AF-A0AAW3WYZ9-F1
#
_cell.length_a   1.000
_cell.length_b   1.000
_cell.length_c   1.000
_cell.angle_alpha   90.00
_cell.angle_beta   90.00
_cell.angle_gamma   90.00
#
_symmetry.space_group_name_H-M   'P 1'
#
loop_
_entity.id
_entity.type
_entity.pdbx_description
1 polymer ?
#
loop_
_entity_poly.entity_id
_entity_poly.type
_entity_poly.pdbx_seq_one_letter_code
_entity_poly.pdbx_strand_id
1 'polypeptide(L)'
;MASHFSGYVIPVVRGVGLSVSLMAIAVSSALGQDIQFNTDILDVKDRANIDLSQFSQRGYIMPGTYSLQVLLNRQSLSEQDVTFKPLPDDPNSSVACLTPSMVALLGLKPGVTDKLAWLDKGACLDVRSLDGLGVHGDLGTSTLNISIPQAYLEYSSPDWDPPSRWDEGIPGLLLDYNVNAQSNRQQTSGTQGYNVSGNGTTGANLGAWRLRADWQGRLDHQTGSGDPTVRNWDWSRYYAYRAISRLKAKVTVGEDFLNSDIFDSFRYTGVSLVTDDNMLPPNLRGYAPEVSGVARTNARVTISQQGRVLYETQVAAGPFRIQDLSSAVSGMLDVRVEEQDGTVQTFRVDTASIPYLTRPGQVRYKLASGRPTSIGHQTDGQF
;
A
#
# COMPACT_ATOMS: atom_id res chain seq x y z
N MET A 1 96.32 61.76 9.26
CA MET A 1 94.87 61.96 9.46
C MET A 1 94.29 60.56 9.69
N ALA A 2 93.94 60.23 10.95
CA ALA A 2 93.13 59.11 11.49
C ALA A 2 93.23 57.69 10.87
N SER A 3 93.19 56.53 11.53
CA SER A 3 93.38 56.02 12.90
C SER A 3 92.95 54.53 12.87
N HIS A 4 93.65 53.66 13.61
CA HIS A 4 93.19 52.40 14.26
C HIS A 4 92.83 51.08 13.48
N PHE A 5 93.57 50.01 13.85
CA PHE A 5 93.18 48.64 14.33
C PHE A 5 92.13 47.79 13.54
N SER A 6 92.42 46.56 13.07
CA SER A 6 92.64 45.24 13.75
C SER A 6 91.37 44.35 13.87
N GLY A 7 91.42 43.12 13.32
CA GLY A 7 90.83 41.91 13.97
C GLY A 7 89.89 40.97 13.16
N TYR A 8 90.05 39.65 13.42
CA TYR A 8 89.18 38.46 13.23
C TYR A 8 89.13 37.75 11.85
N VAL A 9 89.44 36.45 11.62
CA VAL A 9 89.39 35.12 12.31
C VAL A 9 88.05 34.35 12.23
N ILE A 10 88.02 33.37 11.29
CA ILE A 10 87.47 31.98 11.20
C ILE A 10 86.24 31.55 12.04
N PRO A 11 85.33 30.72 11.46
CA PRO A 11 85.07 29.41 12.09
C PRO A 11 84.94 28.20 11.12
N VAL A 12 85.28 27.04 11.69
CA VAL A 12 85.26 25.68 11.15
C VAL A 12 83.90 25.02 11.43
N VAL A 13 83.34 24.28 10.46
CA VAL A 13 82.08 23.52 10.61
C VAL A 13 82.38 22.04 10.83
N ARG A 14 81.90 21.49 11.95
CA ARG A 14 81.86 20.04 12.29
C ARG A 14 80.53 19.42 11.84
N GLY A 15 80.58 18.28 11.18
CA GLY A 15 79.41 17.48 10.80
C GLY A 15 78.88 16.63 11.96
N VAL A 16 77.55 16.55 12.09
CA VAL A 16 76.81 15.70 13.03
C VAL A 16 75.91 14.77 12.21
N GLY A 17 76.02 13.47 12.44
CA GLY A 17 75.19 12.42 11.82
C GLY A 17 73.82 12.33 12.48
N LEU A 18 72.78 12.11 11.66
CA LEU A 18 71.38 12.01 12.08
C LEU A 18 70.92 10.55 12.01
N SER A 19 70.59 9.96 13.15
CA SER A 19 69.98 8.64 13.28
C SER A 19 68.45 8.75 13.29
N VAL A 20 67.77 8.11 12.33
CA VAL A 20 66.31 8.07 12.21
C VAL A 20 65.78 6.80 12.88
N SER A 21 64.99 6.97 13.94
CA SER A 21 64.32 5.89 14.67
C SER A 21 62.93 5.63 14.07
N LEU A 22 62.69 4.39 13.62
CA LEU A 22 61.40 3.93 13.09
C LEU A 22 60.50 3.49 14.25
N MET A 23 59.39 4.19 14.50
CA MET A 23 58.41 3.84 15.54
C MET A 23 57.23 3.10 14.91
N ALA A 24 57.11 1.79 15.20
CA ALA A 24 56.00 0.96 14.76
C ALA A 24 54.77 1.20 15.65
N ILE A 25 53.69 1.70 15.05
CA ILE A 25 52.39 1.88 15.72
C ILE A 25 51.60 0.57 15.52
N ALA A 26 51.48 -0.22 16.58
CA ALA A 26 50.57 -1.36 16.63
C ALA A 26 49.14 -0.84 16.84
N VAL A 27 48.28 -1.01 15.83
CA VAL A 27 46.84 -0.75 15.93
C VAL A 27 46.19 -1.98 16.55
N SER A 28 45.96 -1.94 17.86
CA SER A 28 45.14 -2.95 18.54
C SER A 28 43.67 -2.67 18.23
N SER A 29 43.04 -3.52 17.42
CA SER A 29 41.58 -3.57 17.27
C SER A 29 40.97 -4.06 18.58
N ALA A 30 40.40 -3.14 19.38
CA ALA A 30 39.58 -3.49 20.53
C ALA A 30 38.27 -4.10 20.04
N LEU A 31 38.06 -5.39 20.33
CA LEU A 31 36.73 -6.00 20.31
C LEU A 31 35.88 -5.27 21.36
N GLY A 32 34.72 -4.75 20.95
CA GLY A 32 33.82 -4.02 21.84
C GLY A 32 33.42 -4.88 23.03
N GLN A 33 33.67 -4.38 24.24
CA GLN A 33 33.21 -5.03 25.47
C GLN A 33 31.69 -4.85 25.63
N ASP A 34 31.03 -5.87 26.18
CA ASP A 34 29.62 -5.82 26.58
C ASP A 34 29.34 -4.60 27.47
N ILE A 35 28.18 -3.96 27.27
CA ILE A 35 27.80 -2.74 27.99
C ILE A 35 27.48 -3.11 29.44
N GLN A 36 28.43 -2.92 30.36
CA GLN A 36 28.20 -3.16 31.78
C GLN A 36 27.53 -1.96 32.45
N PHE A 37 26.35 -2.17 33.00
CA PHE A 37 25.68 -1.18 33.84
C PHE A 37 26.29 -1.16 35.24
N ASN A 38 26.57 0.02 35.77
CA ASN A 38 27.05 0.17 37.14
C ASN A 38 25.91 -0.10 38.13
N THR A 39 25.95 -1.26 38.78
CA THR A 39 24.97 -1.68 39.79
C THR A 39 25.11 -0.97 41.13
N ASP A 40 26.17 -0.17 41.34
CA ASP A 40 26.40 0.55 42.59
C ASP A 40 25.44 1.71 42.83
N ILE A 41 24.70 2.12 41.79
CA ILE A 41 23.70 3.19 41.84
C ILE A 41 22.32 2.65 42.26
N LEU A 42 22.13 1.32 42.26
CA LEU A 42 20.87 0.68 42.66
C LEU A 42 20.83 0.40 44.17
N ASP A 43 19.63 0.54 44.76
CA ASP A 43 19.38 0.39 46.19
C ASP A 43 19.90 -0.97 46.70
N VAL A 44 20.60 -0.94 47.83
CA VAL A 44 21.48 -2.00 48.33
C VAL A 44 20.72 -3.26 48.74
N LYS A 45 19.40 -3.16 48.97
CA LYS A 45 18.58 -4.27 49.46
C LYS A 45 18.17 -5.30 48.41
N ASP A 46 18.14 -4.93 47.12
CA ASP A 46 17.68 -5.82 46.03
C ASP A 46 18.79 -6.24 45.05
N ARG A 47 20.05 -5.87 45.32
CA ARG A 47 21.21 -6.14 44.43
C ARG A 47 21.44 -7.62 44.10
N ALA A 48 21.10 -8.53 45.01
CA ALA A 48 21.32 -9.97 44.84
C ALA A 48 20.21 -10.67 44.02
N ASN A 49 19.08 -10.00 43.78
CA ASN A 49 17.89 -10.59 43.17
C ASN A 49 17.66 -10.14 41.72
N ILE A 50 18.48 -9.22 41.19
CA ILE A 50 18.27 -8.61 39.87
C ILE A 50 19.49 -8.87 38.98
N ASP A 51 19.32 -9.74 37.99
CA ASP A 51 20.32 -9.98 36.94
C ASP A 51 20.14 -8.95 35.81
N LEU A 52 20.93 -7.88 35.85
CA LEU A 52 20.93 -6.83 34.82
C LEU A 52 21.83 -7.16 33.62
N SER A 53 22.57 -8.27 33.66
CA SER A 53 23.41 -8.69 32.54
C SER A 53 22.56 -8.97 31.30
N GLN A 54 21.30 -9.36 31.46
CA GLN A 54 20.38 -9.62 30.34
C GLN A 54 19.99 -8.35 29.59
N PHE A 55 19.97 -7.19 30.27
CA PHE A 55 19.67 -5.88 29.63
C PHE A 55 20.91 -5.17 29.10
N SER A 56 22.11 -5.73 29.31
CA SER A 56 23.37 -5.21 28.74
C SER A 56 23.42 -5.28 27.21
N GLN A 57 22.62 -6.19 26.63
CA GLN A 57 22.52 -6.35 25.18
C GLN A 57 21.55 -5.35 24.58
N ARG A 58 22.01 -4.64 23.55
CA ARG A 58 21.20 -3.67 22.83
C ARG A 58 19.99 -4.37 22.19
N GLY A 59 18.79 -3.94 22.57
CA GLY A 59 17.53 -4.46 21.99
C GLY A 59 17.08 -5.81 22.57
N TYR A 60 17.62 -6.22 23.72
CA TYR A 60 17.14 -7.42 24.42
C TYR A 60 15.73 -7.18 24.99
N ILE A 61 14.82 -8.09 24.65
CA ILE A 61 13.47 -8.17 25.20
C ILE A 61 13.32 -9.53 25.88
N MET A 62 12.79 -9.55 27.11
CA MET A 62 12.60 -10.82 27.82
C MET A 62 11.69 -11.76 27.02
N PRO A 63 11.98 -13.07 26.97
CA PRO A 63 11.11 -14.02 26.29
C PRO A 63 9.67 -13.97 26.83
N GLY A 64 8.71 -13.83 25.93
CA GLY A 64 7.31 -13.59 26.28
C GLY A 64 6.50 -13.10 25.10
N THR A 65 5.19 -13.02 25.26
CA THR A 65 4.28 -12.48 24.24
C THR A 65 3.89 -11.06 24.61
N TYR A 66 4.07 -10.14 23.67
CA TYR A 66 3.78 -8.71 23.83
C TYR A 66 2.87 -8.25 22.70
N SER A 67 1.82 -7.50 23.03
CA SER A 67 1.00 -6.82 22.04
C SER A 67 1.76 -5.59 21.55
N LEU A 68 2.16 -5.59 20.29
CA LEU A 68 2.98 -4.52 19.69
C LEU A 68 2.34 -4.02 18.41
N GLN A 69 2.41 -2.69 18.19
CA GLN A 69 2.08 -2.10 16.90
C GLN A 69 3.19 -2.39 15.90
N VAL A 70 2.86 -3.05 14.79
CA VAL A 70 3.85 -3.41 13.76
C VAL A 70 4.05 -2.23 12.80
N LEU A 71 5.30 -1.79 12.64
CA LEU A 71 5.70 -0.72 11.73
C LEU A 71 6.54 -1.30 10.59
N LEU A 72 6.01 -1.39 9.37
CA LEU A 72 6.72 -1.85 8.19
C LEU A 72 7.26 -0.65 7.40
N ASN A 73 8.58 -0.47 7.34
CA ASN A 73 9.21 0.69 6.67
C ASN A 73 8.59 2.04 7.09
N ARG A 74 8.23 2.17 8.38
CA ARG A 74 7.51 3.30 9.01
C ARG A 74 6.00 3.39 8.71
N GLN A 75 5.44 2.51 7.88
CA GLN A 75 4.00 2.38 7.72
C GLN A 75 3.41 1.56 8.86
N SER A 76 2.38 2.10 9.52
CA SER A 76 1.69 1.39 10.60
C SER A 76 0.79 0.29 10.06
N LEU A 77 0.95 -0.91 10.60
CA LEU A 77 0.07 -2.06 10.41
C LEU A 77 -0.77 -2.28 11.67
N SER A 78 -1.72 -3.20 11.59
CA SER A 78 -2.52 -3.64 12.74
C SER A 78 -1.63 -4.13 13.88
N GLU A 79 -2.10 -3.93 15.11
CA GLU A 79 -1.47 -4.48 16.31
C GLU A 79 -1.47 -6.02 16.25
N GLN A 80 -0.38 -6.63 16.72
CA GLN A 80 -0.18 -8.08 16.71
C GLN A 80 0.43 -8.54 18.03
N ASP A 81 0.06 -9.75 18.45
CA ASP A 81 0.73 -10.44 19.54
C ASP A 81 2.05 -11.04 19.03
N VAL A 82 3.17 -10.50 19.51
CA VAL A 82 4.52 -10.88 19.08
C VAL A 82 5.21 -11.63 20.20
N THR A 83 5.60 -12.87 19.92
CA THR A 83 6.39 -13.68 20.86
C THR A 83 7.88 -13.45 20.65
N PHE A 84 8.58 -13.04 21.69
CA PHE A 84 10.04 -12.96 21.73
C PHE A 84 10.61 -14.25 22.31
N LYS A 85 11.66 -14.76 21.67
CA LYS A 85 12.36 -15.99 22.07
C LYS A 85 13.85 -15.88 21.73
N PRO A 86 14.72 -16.63 22.42
CA PRO A 86 16.11 -16.74 22.02
C PRO A 86 16.27 -17.56 20.74
N LEU A 87 17.31 -17.25 19.96
CA LEU A 87 17.74 -18.09 18.85
C LEU A 87 18.28 -19.43 19.38
N PRO A 88 18.13 -20.54 18.62
CA PRO A 88 18.71 -21.82 18.99
C PRO A 88 20.24 -21.76 19.15
N ASP A 89 20.88 -20.89 18.36
CA ASP A 89 22.34 -20.74 18.31
C ASP A 89 22.89 -19.78 19.39
N ASP A 90 22.03 -18.94 20.00
CA ASP A 90 22.41 -17.94 21.00
C ASP A 90 21.31 -17.77 22.08
N PRO A 91 21.47 -18.45 23.24
CA PRO A 91 20.51 -18.38 24.35
C PRO A 91 20.31 -16.99 24.96
N ASN A 92 21.26 -16.07 24.77
CA ASN A 92 21.18 -14.71 25.30
C ASN A 92 20.55 -13.72 24.31
N SER A 93 20.29 -14.16 23.08
CA SER A 93 19.60 -13.33 22.09
C SER A 93 18.11 -13.19 22.38
N SER A 94 17.49 -12.15 21.84
CA SER A 94 16.04 -11.98 21.84
C SER A 94 15.58 -11.59 20.46
N VAL A 95 14.82 -12.48 19.81
CA VAL A 95 14.28 -12.25 18.47
C VAL A 95 12.76 -12.33 18.48
N ALA A 96 12.13 -11.40 17.76
CA ALA A 96 10.70 -11.45 17.51
C ALA A 96 10.38 -12.59 16.54
N CYS A 97 9.56 -13.54 16.98
CA CYS A 97 9.01 -14.58 16.11
C CYS A 97 7.95 -13.98 15.19
N LEU A 98 8.29 -13.82 13.90
CA LEU A 98 7.31 -13.46 12.88
C LEU A 98 6.59 -14.73 12.42
N THR A 99 5.30 -14.85 12.76
CA THR A 99 4.48 -16.00 12.39
C THR A 99 4.10 -15.95 10.90
N PRO A 100 3.69 -17.08 10.28
CA PRO A 100 3.22 -17.10 8.89
C PRO A 100 2.10 -16.10 8.59
N SER A 101 1.17 -15.90 9.53
CA SER A 101 0.10 -14.90 9.39
C SER A 101 0.62 -13.47 9.40
N MET A 102 1.58 -13.14 10.27
CA MET A 102 2.23 -11.83 10.27
C MET A 102 3.01 -11.59 8.98
N VAL A 103 3.74 -12.60 8.49
CA VAL A 103 4.52 -12.51 7.25
C VAL A 103 3.62 -12.28 6.03
N ALA A 104 2.41 -12.86 6.01
CA ALA A 104 1.44 -12.61 4.96
C ALA A 104 1.01 -11.12 4.89
N LEU A 105 0.95 -10.44 6.04
CA LEU A 105 0.62 -9.01 6.11
C LEU A 105 1.77 -8.10 5.66
N LEU A 106 3.01 -8.60 5.59
CA LEU A 106 4.16 -7.81 5.12
C LEU A 106 4.08 -7.49 3.62
N GLY A 107 3.24 -8.19 2.86
CA GLY A 107 3.07 -7.94 1.42
C GLY A 107 4.31 -8.26 0.62
N LEU A 108 4.96 -9.40 0.88
CA LEU A 108 6.11 -9.87 0.10
C LEU A 108 5.68 -10.37 -1.29
N LYS A 109 6.53 -10.14 -2.29
CA LYS A 109 6.31 -10.67 -3.65
C LYS A 109 6.25 -12.20 -3.63
N PRO A 110 5.41 -12.84 -4.47
CA PRO A 110 5.27 -14.30 -4.50
C PRO A 110 6.59 -15.08 -4.70
N GLY A 111 7.51 -14.57 -5.51
CA GLY A 111 8.81 -15.24 -5.74
C GLY A 111 9.82 -15.11 -4.57
N VAL A 112 9.51 -14.29 -3.57
CA VAL A 112 10.33 -14.11 -2.36
C VAL A 112 9.82 -15.03 -1.25
N THR A 113 8.51 -15.20 -1.13
CA THR A 113 7.90 -16.06 -0.10
C THR A 113 8.38 -17.51 -0.19
N ASP A 114 8.67 -17.99 -1.40
CA ASP A 114 9.18 -19.36 -1.64
C ASP A 114 10.61 -19.59 -1.12
N LYS A 115 11.36 -18.51 -0.87
CA LYS A 115 12.76 -18.56 -0.42
C LYS A 115 12.91 -18.41 1.10
N LEU A 116 11.81 -18.17 1.81
CA LEU A 116 11.82 -17.96 3.24
C LEU A 116 12.11 -19.26 3.98
N ALA A 117 13.05 -19.21 4.93
CA ALA A 117 13.33 -20.32 5.83
C ALA A 117 12.55 -20.14 7.13
N TRP A 118 12.06 -21.26 7.69
CA TRP A 118 11.24 -21.25 8.89
C TRP A 118 11.90 -22.07 9.99
N LEU A 119 11.90 -21.51 11.20
CA LEU A 119 12.33 -22.15 12.44
C LEU A 119 11.13 -22.81 13.13
N ASP A 120 11.40 -23.62 14.16
CA ASP A 120 10.40 -24.25 15.03
C ASP A 120 9.26 -24.94 14.27
N LYS A 121 9.62 -25.80 13.29
CA LYS A 121 8.67 -26.56 12.47
C LYS A 121 7.69 -25.68 11.68
N GLY A 122 8.10 -24.46 11.30
CA GLY A 122 7.25 -23.56 10.49
C GLY A 122 6.60 -22.42 11.27
N ALA A 123 6.82 -22.32 12.58
CA ALA A 123 6.12 -21.36 13.42
C ALA A 123 6.70 -19.93 13.35
N CYS A 124 8.00 -19.80 13.09
CA CYS A 124 8.69 -18.50 13.09
C CYS A 124 9.58 -18.34 11.87
N LEU A 125 9.56 -17.16 11.26
CA LEU A 125 10.47 -16.82 10.18
C LEU A 125 11.92 -16.74 10.67
N ASP A 126 12.86 -17.35 9.94
CA ASP A 126 14.28 -17.04 10.12
C ASP A 126 14.57 -15.71 9.42
N VAL A 127 14.80 -14.64 10.20
CA VAL A 127 15.07 -13.31 9.67
C VAL A 127 16.34 -13.26 8.80
N ARG A 128 17.26 -14.22 8.94
CA ARG A 128 18.48 -14.35 8.12
C ARG A 128 18.18 -14.87 6.72
N SER A 129 16.99 -15.42 6.48
CA SER A 129 16.61 -15.95 5.16
C SER A 129 16.33 -14.86 4.11
N LEU A 130 16.17 -13.61 4.55
CA LEU A 130 15.92 -12.47 3.67
C LEU A 130 16.96 -11.38 3.91
N ASP A 131 17.87 -11.21 2.95
CA ASP A 131 18.94 -10.22 3.06
C ASP A 131 18.40 -8.80 3.25
N GLY A 132 18.92 -8.10 4.26
CA GLY A 132 18.48 -6.73 4.57
C GLY A 132 17.16 -6.62 5.33
N LEU A 133 16.54 -7.75 5.73
CA LEU A 133 15.44 -7.75 6.70
C LEU A 133 15.98 -7.35 8.08
N GLY A 134 15.45 -6.27 8.63
CA GLY A 134 15.70 -5.84 9.99
C GLY A 134 14.42 -5.93 10.82
N VAL A 135 14.53 -6.48 12.02
CA VAL A 135 13.41 -6.59 12.97
C VAL A 135 13.88 -6.09 14.31
N HIS A 136 13.20 -5.07 14.85
CA HIS A 136 13.56 -4.45 16.11
C HIS A 136 12.32 -4.13 16.93
N GLY A 137 12.20 -4.77 18.09
CA GLY A 137 11.16 -4.44 19.07
C GLY A 137 11.60 -3.30 19.97
N ASP A 138 10.70 -2.38 20.26
CA ASP A 138 10.86 -1.32 21.25
C ASP A 138 9.67 -1.35 22.21
N LEU A 139 9.90 -1.85 23.43
CA LEU A 139 8.89 -1.89 24.48
C LEU A 139 8.57 -0.51 25.07
N GLY A 140 9.46 0.48 24.94
CA GLY A 140 9.22 1.83 25.43
C GLY A 140 8.13 2.55 24.63
N THR A 141 8.01 2.21 23.35
CA THR A 141 6.96 2.71 22.45
C THR A 141 5.89 1.66 22.12
N SER A 142 6.03 0.43 22.61
CA SER A 142 5.20 -0.73 22.24
C SER A 142 5.14 -0.97 20.72
N THR A 143 6.27 -0.81 20.03
CA THR A 143 6.35 -0.98 18.57
C THR A 143 7.27 -2.11 18.14
N LEU A 144 6.92 -2.77 17.04
CA LEU A 144 7.80 -3.68 16.32
C LEU A 144 8.17 -3.07 14.97
N ASN A 145 9.40 -2.57 14.85
CA ASN A 145 9.92 -2.00 13.62
C ASN A 145 10.46 -3.09 12.71
N ILE A 146 9.90 -3.21 11.51
CA ILE A 146 10.32 -4.14 10.47
C ILE A 146 10.80 -3.31 9.28
N SER A 147 12.06 -3.46 8.90
CA SER A 147 12.65 -2.84 7.71
C SER A 147 12.89 -3.89 6.65
N ILE A 148 12.28 -3.74 5.47
CA ILE A 148 12.40 -4.67 4.35
C ILE A 148 12.80 -3.90 3.09
N PRO A 149 13.81 -4.36 2.33
CA PRO A 149 14.12 -3.78 1.04
C PRO A 149 12.89 -3.78 0.10
N GLN A 150 12.59 -2.62 -0.49
CA GLN A 150 11.47 -2.43 -1.42
C GLN A 150 11.47 -3.41 -2.60
N ALA A 151 12.63 -3.97 -2.97
CA ALA A 151 12.75 -4.97 -4.03
C ALA A 151 11.92 -6.24 -3.75
N TYR A 152 11.71 -6.57 -2.47
CA TYR A 152 11.00 -7.76 -2.03
C TYR A 152 9.51 -7.54 -1.73
N LEU A 153 9.10 -6.29 -1.56
CA LEU A 153 7.72 -5.94 -1.26
C LEU A 153 6.90 -5.80 -2.55
N GLU A 154 5.64 -6.21 -2.50
CA GLU A 154 4.64 -5.76 -3.46
C GLU A 154 4.57 -4.23 -3.41
N TYR A 155 4.18 -3.62 -4.53
CA TYR A 155 3.96 -2.17 -4.58
C TYR A 155 3.02 -1.78 -3.43
N SER A 156 3.31 -0.72 -2.69
CA SER A 156 2.40 -0.14 -1.71
C SER A 156 2.46 1.37 -1.80
N SER A 157 1.38 2.05 -1.46
CA SER A 157 1.38 3.52 -1.35
C SER A 157 0.66 3.92 -0.06
N PRO A 158 0.84 5.17 0.42
CA PRO A 158 0.11 5.65 1.60
C PRO A 158 -1.42 5.52 1.49
N ASP A 159 -1.95 5.57 0.26
CA ASP A 159 -3.39 5.51 -0.04
C ASP A 159 -3.84 4.17 -0.64
N TRP A 160 -2.99 3.13 -0.60
CA TRP A 160 -3.33 1.82 -1.13
C TRP A 160 -2.60 0.65 -0.46
N ASP A 161 -3.38 -0.37 -0.12
CA ASP A 161 -2.86 -1.62 0.44
C ASP A 161 -2.89 -2.77 -0.58
N PRO A 162 -1.84 -3.61 -0.59
CA PRO A 162 -1.75 -4.79 -1.44
C PRO A 162 -2.82 -5.82 -1.11
N PRO A 163 -3.15 -6.71 -2.06
CA PRO A 163 -4.23 -7.68 -1.88
C PRO A 163 -4.03 -8.65 -0.72
N SER A 164 -2.80 -8.85 -0.23
CA SER A 164 -2.52 -9.67 0.94
C SER A 164 -3.06 -9.07 2.25
N ARG A 165 -3.33 -7.76 2.27
CA ARG A 165 -3.87 -7.02 3.42
C ARG A 165 -5.37 -6.73 3.31
N TRP A 166 -6.06 -7.24 2.29
CA TRP A 166 -7.50 -7.00 2.15
C TRP A 166 -8.31 -7.89 3.09
N ASP A 167 -9.15 -7.25 3.90
CA ASP A 167 -10.12 -7.93 4.73
C ASP A 167 -11.41 -8.22 3.93
N GLU A 168 -11.93 -9.43 4.07
CA GLU A 168 -13.21 -9.82 3.47
C GLU A 168 -14.41 -9.27 4.27
N GLY A 169 -14.15 -8.77 5.48
CA GLY A 169 -15.14 -8.22 6.39
C GLY A 169 -15.85 -9.30 7.19
N ILE A 170 -16.81 -8.85 7.99
CA ILE A 170 -17.57 -9.70 8.90
C ILE A 170 -18.88 -10.20 8.25
N PRO A 171 -19.34 -11.42 8.58
CA PRO A 171 -20.65 -11.87 8.20
C PRO A 171 -21.75 -10.97 8.79
N GLY A 172 -22.75 -10.61 7.99
CA GLY A 172 -23.81 -9.71 8.42
C GLY A 172 -24.92 -9.54 7.41
N LEU A 173 -26.06 -9.04 7.87
CA LEU A 173 -27.22 -8.69 7.03
C LEU A 173 -27.29 -7.17 6.86
N LEU A 174 -27.69 -6.72 5.68
CA LEU A 174 -27.89 -5.30 5.36
C LEU A 174 -29.27 -5.08 4.75
N LEU A 175 -29.88 -3.96 5.10
CA LEU A 175 -31.13 -3.47 4.54
C LEU A 175 -30.97 -1.97 4.30
N ASP A 176 -30.99 -1.59 3.03
CA ASP A 176 -31.05 -0.22 2.57
C ASP A 176 -32.44 0.06 2.00
N TYR A 177 -32.98 1.24 2.30
CA TYR A 177 -34.30 1.66 1.83
C TYR A 177 -34.34 3.17 1.57
N ASN A 178 -34.96 3.54 0.46
CA ASN A 178 -35.31 4.89 0.09
C ASN A 178 -36.81 4.91 -0.19
N VAL A 179 -37.55 5.82 0.46
CA VAL A 179 -39.01 5.94 0.29
C VAL A 179 -39.35 7.41 0.11
N ASN A 180 -40.03 7.73 -0.98
CA ASN A 180 -40.52 9.06 -1.31
C ASN A 180 -42.05 9.02 -1.36
N ALA A 181 -42.68 9.96 -0.65
CA ALA A 181 -44.13 10.11 -0.65
C ALA A 181 -44.49 11.55 -1.01
N GLN A 182 -45.41 11.69 -1.97
CA GLN A 182 -45.92 12.97 -2.41
C GLN A 182 -47.44 12.94 -2.41
N SER A 183 -48.06 13.98 -1.88
CA SER A 183 -49.50 14.21 -1.97
C SER A 183 -49.73 15.50 -2.75
N ASN A 184 -50.60 15.45 -3.74
CA ASN A 184 -51.02 16.60 -4.53
C ASN A 184 -52.54 16.78 -4.42
N ARG A 185 -52.99 18.01 -4.30
CA ARG A 185 -54.42 18.35 -4.25
C ARG A 185 -54.70 19.46 -5.24
N GLN A 186 -55.48 19.15 -6.27
CA GLN A 186 -55.88 20.12 -7.28
C GLN A 186 -57.11 20.90 -6.79
N GLN A 187 -56.97 22.22 -6.68
CA GLN A 187 -58.04 23.05 -6.10
C GLN A 187 -59.24 23.22 -7.03
N THR A 188 -59.03 23.23 -8.35
CA THR A 188 -60.08 23.48 -9.34
C THR A 188 -60.95 22.25 -9.63
N SER A 189 -60.37 21.05 -9.68
CA SER A 189 -61.10 19.80 -9.97
C SER A 189 -61.48 19.00 -8.72
N GLY A 190 -61.00 19.38 -7.53
CA GLY A 190 -61.21 18.65 -6.28
C GLY A 190 -60.47 17.30 -6.19
N THR A 191 -59.69 16.95 -7.21
CA THR A 191 -58.90 15.72 -7.31
C THR A 191 -57.76 15.73 -6.30
N GLN A 192 -57.58 14.63 -5.58
CA GLN A 192 -56.43 14.39 -4.71
C GLN A 192 -55.65 13.18 -5.21
N GLY A 193 -54.35 13.37 -5.42
CA GLY A 193 -53.43 12.30 -5.80
C GLY A 193 -52.42 12.05 -4.69
N TYR A 194 -52.07 10.79 -4.47
CA TYR A 194 -50.89 10.42 -3.71
C TYR A 194 -50.02 9.47 -4.52
N ASN A 195 -48.72 9.71 -4.47
CA ASN A 195 -47.67 8.85 -5.01
C ASN A 195 -46.79 8.43 -3.84
N VAL A 196 -46.56 7.13 -3.71
CA VAL A 196 -45.53 6.57 -2.85
C VAL A 196 -44.63 5.71 -3.74
N SER A 197 -43.34 6.00 -3.75
CA SER A 197 -42.34 5.19 -4.41
C SER A 197 -41.27 4.80 -3.42
N GLY A 198 -40.72 3.61 -3.57
CA GLY A 198 -39.60 3.17 -2.77
C GLY A 198 -38.70 2.24 -3.55
N ASN A 199 -37.43 2.25 -3.20
CA ASN A 199 -36.43 1.34 -3.71
C ASN A 199 -35.41 1.06 -2.62
N GLY A 200 -34.76 -0.08 -2.69
CA GLY A 200 -33.78 -0.44 -1.69
C GLY A 200 -33.01 -1.68 -2.07
N THR A 201 -32.07 -2.04 -1.21
CA THR A 201 -31.22 -3.20 -1.37
C THR A 201 -31.21 -4.00 -0.09
N THR A 202 -31.56 -5.28 -0.17
CA THR A 202 -31.30 -6.22 0.91
C THR A 202 -30.04 -7.00 0.58
N GLY A 203 -29.31 -7.45 1.60
CA GLY A 203 -28.10 -8.21 1.34
C GLY A 203 -27.59 -8.97 2.54
N ALA A 204 -26.67 -9.88 2.24
CA ALA A 204 -25.94 -10.66 3.21
C ALA A 204 -24.47 -10.73 2.80
N ASN A 205 -23.57 -10.65 3.77
CA ASN A 205 -22.14 -10.88 3.58
C ASN A 205 -21.79 -12.17 4.32
N LEU A 206 -21.01 -13.05 3.68
CA LEU A 206 -20.48 -14.25 4.29
C LEU A 206 -19.09 -14.55 3.72
N GLY A 207 -18.05 -14.29 4.52
CA GLY A 207 -16.68 -14.28 4.04
C GLY A 207 -16.55 -13.36 2.81
N ALA A 208 -15.93 -13.87 1.75
CA ALA A 208 -15.69 -13.09 0.54
C ALA A 208 -16.93 -12.88 -0.36
N TRP A 209 -18.04 -13.57 -0.08
CA TRP A 209 -19.26 -13.49 -0.88
C TRP A 209 -20.19 -12.40 -0.37
N ARG A 210 -20.65 -11.58 -1.32
CA ARG A 210 -21.56 -10.47 -1.07
C ARG A 210 -22.83 -10.73 -1.87
N LEU A 211 -23.91 -11.09 -1.19
CA LEU A 211 -25.23 -11.34 -1.78
C LEU A 211 -26.07 -10.06 -1.69
N ARG A 212 -26.73 -9.70 -2.78
CA ARG A 212 -27.57 -8.50 -2.89
C ARG A 212 -28.87 -8.85 -3.62
N ALA A 213 -29.96 -8.27 -3.14
CA ALA A 213 -31.26 -8.33 -3.77
C ALA A 213 -31.89 -6.94 -3.74
N ASP A 214 -32.06 -6.37 -4.92
CA ASP A 214 -32.59 -5.02 -5.09
C ASP A 214 -34.11 -5.10 -5.25
N TRP A 215 -34.82 -4.17 -4.64
CA TRP A 215 -36.27 -4.09 -4.74
C TRP A 215 -36.72 -2.68 -5.10
N GLN A 216 -37.86 -2.59 -5.76
CA GLN A 216 -38.52 -1.34 -6.06
C GLN A 216 -40.04 -1.51 -5.98
N GLY A 217 -40.74 -0.46 -5.60
CA GLY A 217 -42.18 -0.44 -5.55
C GLY A 217 -42.74 0.95 -5.75
N ARG A 218 -43.92 1.02 -6.35
CA ARG A 218 -44.63 2.26 -6.62
C ARG A 218 -46.12 2.05 -6.41
N LEU A 219 -46.72 3.02 -5.75
CA LEU A 219 -48.14 3.12 -5.49
C LEU A 219 -48.60 4.51 -5.95
N ASP A 220 -49.39 4.54 -7.00
CA ASP A 220 -50.06 5.75 -7.48
C ASP A 220 -51.56 5.63 -7.33
N HIS A 221 -52.17 6.65 -6.75
CA HIS A 221 -53.62 6.76 -6.70
C HIS A 221 -54.04 8.19 -6.93
N GLN A 222 -55.10 8.37 -7.73
CA GLN A 222 -55.70 9.66 -7.99
C GLN A 222 -57.23 9.58 -7.87
N THR A 223 -57.80 10.33 -6.93
CA THR A 223 -59.25 10.35 -6.71
C THR A 223 -59.94 11.14 -7.80
N GLY A 224 -61.01 10.58 -8.37
CA GLY A 224 -61.85 11.30 -9.34
C GLY A 224 -61.29 11.43 -10.75
N SER A 225 -60.16 10.78 -11.09
CA SER A 225 -59.70 10.68 -12.49
C SER A 225 -60.29 9.50 -13.26
N GLY A 226 -60.83 8.51 -12.54
CA GLY A 226 -61.32 7.26 -13.14
C GLY A 226 -60.23 6.23 -13.43
N ASP A 227 -58.96 6.58 -13.21
CA ASP A 227 -57.84 5.66 -13.38
C ASP A 227 -57.75 4.68 -12.21
N PRO A 228 -57.39 3.41 -12.48
CA PRO A 228 -57.13 2.44 -11.42
C PRO A 228 -55.87 2.81 -10.65
N THR A 229 -55.83 2.45 -9.37
CA THR A 229 -54.61 2.52 -8.55
C THR A 229 -53.52 1.67 -9.18
N VAL A 230 -52.39 2.27 -9.53
CA VAL A 230 -51.21 1.54 -10.01
C VAL A 230 -50.41 1.10 -8.79
N ARG A 231 -50.29 -0.21 -8.60
CA ARG A 231 -49.45 -0.82 -7.55
C ARG A 231 -48.50 -1.80 -8.20
N ASN A 232 -47.21 -1.49 -8.17
CA ASN A 232 -46.16 -2.43 -8.54
C ASN A 232 -45.20 -2.63 -7.36
N TRP A 233 -44.69 -3.84 -7.25
CA TRP A 233 -43.64 -4.21 -6.33
C TRP A 233 -42.86 -5.34 -6.99
N ASP A 234 -41.59 -5.11 -7.23
CA ASP A 234 -40.75 -6.04 -7.94
C ASP A 234 -39.37 -6.09 -7.28
N TRP A 235 -38.82 -7.29 -7.21
CA TRP A 235 -37.43 -7.48 -6.89
C TRP A 235 -36.64 -7.29 -8.17
N SER A 236 -35.99 -6.15 -8.32
CA SER A 236 -35.40 -5.77 -9.58
C SER A 236 -34.16 -6.59 -9.92
N ARG A 237 -33.39 -7.11 -8.95
CA ARG A 237 -32.20 -7.94 -9.21
C ARG A 237 -31.88 -8.88 -8.06
N TYR A 238 -31.31 -10.03 -8.38
CA TYR A 238 -30.67 -10.94 -7.43
C TYR A 238 -29.28 -11.34 -7.90
N TYR A 239 -28.25 -11.03 -7.13
CA TYR A 239 -26.88 -11.34 -7.51
C TYR A 239 -25.97 -11.57 -6.31
N ALA A 240 -24.93 -12.35 -6.54
CA ALA A 240 -23.84 -12.54 -5.61
C ALA A 240 -22.54 -12.21 -6.32
N TYR A 241 -21.64 -11.50 -5.65
CA TYR A 241 -20.34 -11.17 -6.21
C TYR A 241 -19.21 -11.41 -5.21
N ARG A 242 -18.02 -11.64 -5.76
CA ARG A 242 -16.78 -11.84 -5.02
C ARG A 242 -15.60 -11.27 -5.81
N ALA A 243 -14.66 -10.66 -5.08
CA ALA A 243 -13.38 -10.24 -5.62
C ALA A 243 -12.41 -11.42 -5.78
N ILE A 244 -11.70 -11.48 -6.90
CA ILE A 244 -10.61 -12.42 -7.18
C ILE A 244 -9.31 -11.61 -7.33
N SER A 245 -8.60 -11.45 -6.22
CA SER A 245 -7.39 -10.62 -6.12
C SER A 245 -6.31 -10.99 -7.14
N ARG A 246 -6.05 -12.29 -7.35
CA ARG A 246 -5.04 -12.79 -8.31
C ARG A 246 -5.30 -12.33 -9.75
N LEU A 247 -6.57 -12.18 -10.11
CA LEU A 247 -7.00 -11.78 -11.45
C LEU A 247 -7.31 -10.29 -11.56
N LYS A 248 -7.25 -9.55 -10.44
CA LYS A 248 -7.70 -8.17 -10.30
C LYS A 248 -9.11 -7.96 -10.89
N ALA A 249 -9.97 -8.93 -10.64
CA ALA A 249 -11.28 -9.02 -11.25
C ALA A 249 -12.35 -9.39 -10.23
N LYS A 250 -13.59 -9.02 -10.53
CA LYS A 250 -14.79 -9.35 -9.77
C LYS A 250 -15.57 -10.41 -10.55
N VAL A 251 -15.94 -11.47 -9.87
CA VAL A 251 -16.91 -12.45 -10.37
C VAL A 251 -18.28 -12.06 -9.86
N THR A 252 -19.25 -11.98 -10.75
CA THR A 252 -20.67 -11.79 -10.42
C THR A 252 -21.47 -12.98 -10.95
N VAL A 253 -22.36 -13.51 -10.12
CA VAL A 253 -23.28 -14.62 -10.46
C VAL A 253 -24.70 -14.16 -10.15
N GLY A 254 -25.62 -14.39 -11.07
CA GLY A 254 -27.02 -13.99 -10.95
C GLY A 254 -27.42 -12.98 -12.02
N GLU A 255 -28.31 -12.06 -11.66
CA GLU A 255 -28.86 -11.04 -12.54
C GLU A 255 -28.04 -9.76 -12.48
N ASP A 256 -27.50 -9.34 -13.62
CA ASP A 256 -26.70 -8.12 -13.71
C ASP A 256 -26.85 -7.46 -15.09
N PHE A 257 -26.23 -6.30 -15.25
CA PHE A 257 -26.16 -5.57 -16.51
C PHE A 257 -24.76 -5.70 -17.11
N LEU A 258 -24.68 -6.01 -18.40
CA LEU A 258 -23.40 -6.01 -19.11
C LEU A 258 -23.04 -4.58 -19.50
N ASN A 259 -22.26 -3.91 -18.66
CA ASN A 259 -21.75 -2.58 -19.00
C ASN A 259 -20.46 -2.69 -19.84
N SER A 260 -20.59 -2.51 -21.15
CA SER A 260 -19.49 -2.50 -22.11
C SER A 260 -19.16 -1.07 -22.55
N ASP A 261 -17.87 -0.83 -22.82
CA ASP A 261 -17.40 0.43 -23.42
C ASP A 261 -17.48 0.40 -24.96
N ILE A 262 -17.89 -0.75 -25.52
CA ILE A 262 -17.89 -1.05 -26.96
C ILE A 262 -19.31 -1.40 -27.47
N PHE A 263 -20.14 -2.02 -26.62
CA PHE A 263 -21.46 -2.52 -26.98
C PHE A 263 -22.52 -1.89 -26.08
N ASP A 264 -23.78 -1.87 -26.55
CA ASP A 264 -24.90 -1.44 -25.74
C ASP A 264 -25.10 -2.33 -24.51
N SER A 265 -25.47 -1.71 -23.39
CA SER A 265 -25.73 -2.43 -22.15
C SER A 265 -27.05 -3.18 -22.24
N PHE A 266 -27.03 -4.45 -21.85
CA PHE A 266 -28.22 -5.28 -21.73
C PHE A 266 -28.21 -6.06 -20.41
N ARG A 267 -29.40 -6.37 -19.92
CA ARG A 267 -29.60 -7.18 -18.72
C ARG A 267 -29.47 -8.66 -19.06
N TYR A 268 -28.80 -9.40 -18.20
CA TYR A 268 -28.65 -10.84 -18.34
C TYR A 268 -28.66 -11.54 -16.99
N THR A 269 -28.97 -12.83 -17.02
CA THR A 269 -28.84 -13.73 -15.88
C THR A 269 -27.79 -14.78 -16.22
N GLY A 270 -26.72 -14.85 -15.42
CA GLY A 270 -25.61 -15.76 -15.67
C GLY A 270 -24.41 -15.49 -14.78
N VAL A 271 -23.21 -15.61 -15.37
CA VAL A 271 -21.93 -15.40 -14.71
C VAL A 271 -21.11 -14.39 -15.50
N SER A 272 -20.44 -13.48 -14.80
CA SER A 272 -19.43 -12.61 -15.40
C SER A 272 -18.16 -12.55 -14.58
N LEU A 273 -17.06 -12.30 -15.28
CA LEU A 273 -15.74 -12.01 -14.75
C LEU A 273 -15.25 -10.70 -15.39
N VAL A 274 -15.13 -9.67 -14.58
CA VAL A 274 -14.86 -8.31 -15.03
C VAL A 274 -13.69 -7.73 -14.25
N THR A 275 -12.67 -7.19 -14.92
CA THR A 275 -11.58 -6.45 -14.27
C THR A 275 -12.13 -5.26 -13.48
N ASP A 276 -11.70 -5.10 -12.22
CA ASP A 276 -12.17 -4.03 -11.34
C ASP A 276 -11.02 -3.06 -11.06
N ASP A 277 -11.09 -1.85 -11.62
CA ASP A 277 -10.05 -0.84 -11.46
C ASP A 277 -9.94 -0.34 -10.01
N ASN A 278 -10.98 -0.51 -9.18
CA ASN A 278 -10.93 -0.12 -7.77
C ASN A 278 -9.92 -0.97 -6.96
N MET A 279 -9.56 -2.15 -7.48
CA MET A 279 -8.51 -3.00 -6.92
C MET A 279 -7.11 -2.42 -7.11
N LEU A 280 -6.93 -1.46 -8.01
CA LEU A 280 -5.65 -0.81 -8.26
C LEU A 280 -5.43 0.39 -7.32
N PRO A 281 -4.15 0.74 -7.04
CA PRO A 281 -3.80 2.00 -6.40
C PRO A 281 -4.46 3.18 -7.12
N PRO A 282 -4.94 4.21 -6.39
CA PRO A 282 -5.59 5.37 -7.01
C PRO A 282 -4.79 5.98 -8.17
N ASN A 283 -3.47 6.07 -8.04
CA ASN A 283 -2.56 6.60 -9.07
C ASN A 283 -2.42 5.69 -10.30
N LEU A 284 -2.85 4.43 -10.23
CA LEU A 284 -2.84 3.46 -11.32
C LEU A 284 -4.25 3.19 -11.88
N ARG A 285 -5.30 3.83 -11.34
CA ARG A 285 -6.67 3.73 -11.85
C ARG A 285 -6.84 4.57 -13.10
N GLY A 286 -7.64 4.07 -14.04
CA GLY A 286 -7.92 4.74 -15.30
C GLY A 286 -6.69 4.96 -16.18
N TYR A 287 -6.90 5.59 -17.32
CA TYR A 287 -5.80 6.03 -18.18
C TYR A 287 -5.10 7.23 -17.54
N ALA A 288 -3.79 7.14 -17.40
CA ALA A 288 -2.92 8.31 -17.39
C ALA A 288 -1.76 8.01 -18.33
N PRO A 289 -1.20 9.03 -19.00
CA PRO A 289 -0.03 8.86 -19.85
C PRO A 289 1.15 8.34 -19.01
N GLU A 290 2.02 7.57 -19.66
CA GLU A 290 3.33 7.30 -19.12
C GLU A 290 4.32 8.34 -19.65
N VAL A 291 5.06 8.98 -18.76
CA VAL A 291 6.16 9.87 -19.15
C VAL A 291 7.45 9.06 -19.09
N SER A 292 8.08 8.90 -20.24
CA SER A 292 9.38 8.22 -20.36
C SER A 292 10.43 9.18 -20.94
N GLY A 293 11.67 9.00 -20.52
CA GLY A 293 12.80 9.84 -20.92
C GLY A 293 14.13 9.22 -20.48
N VAL A 294 15.22 9.92 -20.75
CA VAL A 294 16.58 9.51 -20.35
C VAL A 294 17.23 10.67 -19.59
N ALA A 295 17.63 10.42 -18.35
CA ALA A 295 18.44 11.33 -17.56
C ALA A 295 19.93 11.00 -17.74
N ARG A 296 20.78 12.01 -17.90
CA ARG A 296 22.23 11.83 -18.04
C ARG A 296 22.91 11.62 -16.69
N THR A 297 22.36 12.24 -15.66
CA THR A 297 22.83 12.21 -14.27
C THR A 297 21.66 11.90 -13.35
N ASN A 298 21.87 11.94 -12.02
CA ASN A 298 20.74 11.93 -11.11
C ASN A 298 19.97 13.24 -11.30
N ALA A 299 18.71 13.14 -11.74
CA ALA A 299 17.94 14.28 -12.18
C ALA A 299 16.64 14.43 -11.39
N ARG A 300 16.19 15.67 -11.22
CA ARG A 300 14.85 15.99 -10.72
C ARG A 300 13.91 16.12 -11.91
N VAL A 301 12.88 15.28 -11.94
CA VAL A 301 11.85 15.31 -12.98
C VAL A 301 10.60 15.99 -12.41
N THR A 302 10.24 17.12 -12.98
CA THR A 302 9.02 17.88 -12.65
C THR A 302 8.06 17.81 -13.83
N ILE A 303 6.86 17.30 -13.57
CA ILE A 303 5.76 17.21 -14.54
C ILE A 303 4.73 18.27 -14.16
N SER A 304 4.41 19.15 -15.10
CA SER A 304 3.52 20.28 -14.88
C SER A 304 2.47 20.40 -15.99
N GLN A 305 1.37 21.05 -15.67
CA GLN A 305 0.31 21.37 -16.61
C GLN A 305 -0.16 22.79 -16.36
N GLN A 306 -0.13 23.63 -17.40
CA GLN A 306 -0.56 25.03 -17.31
C GLN A 306 0.11 25.78 -16.14
N GLY A 307 1.40 25.48 -15.87
CA GLY A 307 2.17 26.08 -14.78
C GLY A 307 1.97 25.47 -13.39
N ARG A 308 1.02 24.55 -13.19
CA ARG A 308 0.85 23.79 -11.95
C ARG A 308 1.69 22.53 -11.97
N VAL A 309 2.53 22.32 -10.95
CA VAL A 309 3.27 21.05 -10.77
C VAL A 309 2.28 19.96 -10.36
N LEU A 310 2.23 18.89 -11.16
CA LEU A 310 1.37 17.74 -10.94
C LEU A 310 2.12 16.60 -10.25
N TYR A 311 3.40 16.44 -10.56
CA TYR A 311 4.24 15.38 -10.00
C TYR A 311 5.71 15.82 -10.03
N GLU A 312 6.46 15.50 -8.99
CA GLU A 312 7.89 15.77 -8.91
C GLU A 312 8.59 14.61 -8.21
N THR A 313 9.64 14.07 -8.82
CA THR A 313 10.44 12.99 -8.24
C THR A 313 11.90 13.09 -8.66
N GLN A 314 12.78 12.41 -7.94
CA GLN A 314 14.18 12.25 -8.32
C GLN A 314 14.37 10.89 -8.99
N VAL A 315 15.07 10.87 -10.11
CA VAL A 315 15.41 9.66 -10.87
C VAL A 315 16.92 9.50 -10.95
N ALA A 316 17.39 8.25 -10.98
CA ALA A 316 18.80 7.95 -11.18
C ALA A 316 19.23 8.20 -12.63
N ALA A 317 20.54 8.32 -12.87
CA ALA A 317 21.09 8.40 -14.21
C ALA A 317 20.69 7.18 -15.07
N GLY A 318 20.15 7.44 -16.27
CA GLY A 318 19.66 6.43 -17.19
C GLY A 318 18.21 6.64 -17.65
N PRO A 319 17.64 5.67 -18.39
CA PRO A 319 16.24 5.72 -18.80
C PRO A 319 15.32 5.62 -17.58
N PHE A 320 14.27 6.43 -17.56
CA PHE A 320 13.24 6.41 -16.51
C PHE A 320 11.83 6.35 -17.09
N ARG A 321 10.89 5.86 -16.28
CA ARG A 321 9.47 5.76 -16.61
C ARG A 321 8.66 6.16 -15.39
N ILE A 322 7.82 7.18 -15.54
CA ILE A 322 6.93 7.66 -14.47
C ILE A 322 5.52 7.24 -14.84
N GLN A 323 4.98 6.31 -14.05
CA GLN A 323 3.64 5.74 -14.22
C GLN A 323 2.65 6.19 -13.15
N ASP A 324 3.09 6.96 -12.15
CA ASP A 324 2.29 7.35 -10.98
C ASP A 324 1.46 8.63 -11.18
N LEU A 325 1.18 9.01 -12.44
CA LEU A 325 0.32 10.16 -12.73
C LEU A 325 -1.15 9.84 -12.48
N SER A 326 -1.88 10.81 -11.90
CA SER A 326 -3.33 10.73 -11.69
C SER A 326 -4.08 10.67 -13.03
N SER A 327 -5.17 9.92 -13.07
CA SER A 327 -6.06 9.82 -14.25
C SER A 327 -6.93 11.05 -14.48
N ALA A 328 -6.96 11.99 -13.55
CA ALA A 328 -7.61 13.29 -13.75
C ALA A 328 -6.80 14.22 -14.68
N VAL A 329 -5.58 13.82 -15.04
CA VAL A 329 -4.69 14.60 -15.90
C VAL A 329 -5.06 14.37 -17.37
N SER A 330 -5.43 15.43 -18.07
CA SER A 330 -5.83 15.39 -19.49
C SER A 330 -5.28 16.59 -20.25
N GLY A 331 -5.02 16.46 -21.56
CA GLY A 331 -4.38 17.49 -22.39
C GLY A 331 -2.85 17.47 -22.31
N MET A 332 -2.22 18.60 -22.63
CA MET A 332 -0.76 18.69 -22.76
C MET A 332 -0.06 18.79 -21.41
N LEU A 333 1.01 18.01 -21.24
CA LEU A 333 1.91 18.02 -20.09
C LEU A 333 3.27 18.57 -20.48
N ASP A 334 3.80 19.48 -19.66
CA ASP A 334 5.16 19.99 -19.77
C ASP A 334 6.05 19.25 -18.77
N VAL A 335 7.00 18.49 -19.30
CA VAL A 335 7.98 17.72 -18.51
C VAL A 335 9.30 18.47 -18.51
N ARG A 336 9.86 18.67 -17.32
CA ARG A 336 11.16 19.31 -17.09
C ARG A 336 12.08 18.34 -16.34
N VAL A 337 13.21 18.00 -16.93
CA VAL A 337 14.25 17.17 -16.33
C VAL A 337 15.43 18.08 -16.01
N GLU A 338 15.71 18.29 -14.73
CA GLU A 338 16.82 19.09 -14.23
C GLU A 338 17.93 18.17 -13.73
N GLU A 339 19.04 18.16 -14.45
CA GLU A 339 20.21 17.33 -14.21
C GLU A 339 21.06 17.91 -13.06
N GLN A 340 21.93 17.09 -12.46
CA GLN A 340 22.80 17.51 -11.36
C GLN A 340 23.80 18.62 -11.74
N ASP A 341 24.16 18.71 -13.02
CA ASP A 341 25.01 19.77 -13.56
C ASP A 341 24.25 21.09 -13.82
N GLY A 342 22.95 21.12 -13.49
CA GLY A 342 22.06 22.26 -13.70
C GLY A 342 21.52 22.38 -15.11
N THR A 343 21.86 21.45 -16.03
CA THR A 343 21.25 21.42 -17.36
C THR A 343 19.79 21.00 -17.28
N VAL A 344 18.94 21.63 -18.10
CA VAL A 344 17.51 21.40 -18.09
C VAL A 344 17.05 20.92 -19.46
N GLN A 345 16.39 19.78 -19.49
CA GLN A 345 15.72 19.25 -20.68
C GLN A 345 14.21 19.44 -20.51
N THR A 346 13.53 19.94 -21.54
CA THR A 346 12.07 20.06 -21.54
C THR A 346 11.47 19.38 -22.76
N PHE A 347 10.36 18.68 -22.55
CA PHE A 347 9.58 18.09 -23.62
C PHE A 347 8.11 18.06 -23.23
N ARG A 348 7.23 17.91 -24.22
CA ARG A 348 5.79 17.88 -24.01
C ARG A 348 5.23 16.51 -24.32
N VAL A 349 4.28 16.07 -23.50
CA VAL A 349 3.53 14.84 -23.70
C VAL A 349 2.06 15.21 -23.84
N ASP A 350 1.46 14.90 -24.98
CA ASP A 350 0.03 15.11 -25.18
C ASP A 350 -0.76 13.91 -24.68
N THR A 351 -1.90 14.16 -24.08
CA THR A 351 -2.71 13.15 -23.40
C THR A 351 -4.14 13.28 -23.89
N ALA A 352 -4.59 12.25 -24.62
CA ALA A 352 -5.97 12.09 -25.01
C ALA A 352 -6.56 10.93 -24.20
N SER A 353 -7.63 11.17 -23.45
CA SER A 353 -8.37 10.10 -22.77
C SER A 353 -9.46 9.59 -23.70
N ILE A 354 -9.25 8.41 -24.28
CA ILE A 354 -10.35 7.64 -24.86
C ILE A 354 -10.80 6.64 -23.77
N PRO A 355 -12.11 6.49 -23.49
CA PRO A 355 -12.60 5.72 -22.33
C PRO A 355 -12.13 4.26 -22.24
N TYR A 356 -11.70 3.67 -23.36
CA TYR A 356 -11.20 2.30 -23.44
C TYR A 356 -9.66 2.17 -23.39
N LEU A 357 -8.90 3.27 -23.27
CA LEU A 357 -7.45 3.18 -23.12
C LEU A 357 -7.06 2.61 -21.75
N THR A 358 -5.99 1.82 -21.76
CA THR A 358 -5.38 1.22 -20.58
C THR A 358 -3.94 1.70 -20.45
N ARG A 359 -3.39 1.66 -19.23
CA ARG A 359 -1.97 1.96 -19.04
C ARG A 359 -1.12 0.87 -19.68
N PRO A 360 0.08 1.19 -20.18
CA PRO A 360 1.01 0.19 -20.70
C PRO A 360 1.21 -0.98 -19.71
N GLY A 361 0.99 -2.21 -20.18
CA GLY A 361 1.09 -3.43 -19.37
C GLY A 361 -0.17 -3.82 -18.58
N GLN A 362 -1.23 -3.01 -18.60
CA GLN A 362 -2.54 -3.39 -18.04
C GLN A 362 -3.43 -3.98 -19.14
N VAL A 363 -4.18 -5.03 -18.78
CA VAL A 363 -5.17 -5.65 -19.67
C VAL A 363 -6.52 -5.60 -18.96
N ARG A 364 -7.47 -4.84 -19.52
CA ARG A 364 -8.87 -4.84 -19.10
C ARG A 364 -9.61 -5.91 -19.90
N TYR A 365 -10.39 -6.73 -19.21
CA TYR A 365 -11.19 -7.77 -19.85
C TYR A 365 -12.54 -7.90 -19.15
N LYS A 366 -13.55 -8.22 -19.95
CA LYS A 366 -14.93 -8.47 -19.50
C LYS A 366 -15.39 -9.73 -20.18
N LEU A 367 -15.65 -10.78 -19.39
CA LEU A 367 -16.20 -12.05 -19.87
C LEU A 367 -17.56 -12.24 -19.22
N ALA A 368 -18.59 -12.47 -20.00
CA ALA A 368 -19.93 -12.74 -19.51
C ALA A 368 -20.56 -13.89 -20.28
N SER A 369 -21.29 -14.74 -19.57
CA SER A 369 -21.99 -15.88 -20.12
C SER A 369 -23.33 -16.02 -19.40
N GLY A 370 -24.44 -16.00 -20.13
CA GLY A 370 -25.77 -16.04 -19.55
C GLY A 370 -26.86 -15.90 -20.59
N ARG A 371 -28.09 -15.66 -20.11
CA ARG A 371 -29.25 -15.39 -20.95
C ARG A 371 -29.70 -13.94 -20.80
N PRO A 372 -30.05 -13.24 -21.89
CA PRO A 372 -30.74 -11.96 -21.79
C PRO A 372 -32.03 -12.10 -20.98
N THR A 373 -32.28 -11.16 -20.07
CA THR A 373 -33.48 -11.15 -19.24
C THR A 373 -34.10 -9.77 -19.18
N SER A 374 -35.43 -9.72 -19.08
CA SER A 374 -36.17 -8.48 -18.84
C SER A 374 -36.38 -8.23 -17.35
N ILE A 375 -36.88 -7.05 -16.99
CA ILE A 375 -37.13 -6.64 -15.59
C ILE A 375 -38.13 -7.58 -14.89
N GLY A 376 -39.00 -8.28 -15.63
CA GLY A 376 -39.95 -9.27 -15.10
C GLY A 376 -39.36 -10.68 -14.89
N HIS A 377 -38.03 -10.82 -14.87
CA HIS A 377 -37.32 -12.10 -14.81
C HIS A 377 -37.65 -13.09 -15.95
N GLN A 378 -38.25 -12.58 -17.03
CA GLN A 378 -38.53 -13.38 -18.21
C GLN A 378 -37.26 -13.48 -19.05
N THR A 379 -36.91 -14.69 -19.46
CA THR A 379 -35.80 -14.94 -20.38
C THR A 379 -36.25 -14.65 -21.80
N ASP A 380 -35.51 -13.81 -22.52
CA ASP A 380 -35.79 -13.52 -23.92
C ASP A 380 -35.17 -14.62 -24.80
N GLY A 381 -36.02 -15.41 -25.49
CA GLY A 381 -35.63 -16.38 -26.53
C GLY A 381 -35.87 -17.87 -26.22
N GLN A 382 -36.16 -18.66 -27.26
CA GLN A 382 -36.07 -20.13 -27.27
C GLN A 382 -34.74 -20.56 -27.92
N PHE A 383 -34.19 -21.67 -27.45
CA PHE A 383 -32.87 -22.20 -27.83
C PHE A 383 -32.65 -22.37 -29.32
#